data_AF-A0A2S7WUQ3-F1
#
_entry.id   AF-A0A2S7WUQ3-F1
#
_cell.length_a   1.000
_cell.length_b   1.000
_cell.length_c   1.000
_cell.angle_alpha   90.00
_cell.angle_beta   90.00
_cell.angle_gamma   90.00
#
_symmetry.space_group_name_H-M   'P 1'
#
loop_
_entity.id
_entity.type
_entity.pdbx_description
1 polymer ?
#
loop_
_entity_poly.entity_id
_entity_poly.type
_entity_poly.pdbx_seq_one_letter_code
_entity_poly.pdbx_strand_id
1 'polypeptide(L)'
;MENYYSKIIESLIVLVVFVIARIVAYKLINRTVKKRLVQKSRSQIIRKTIRFIILLICLTILLIIWGVKQSELAVFIGSVLTVIGVAMFAQWSILSNITASIVLFFNHSVKMDDTISIMESKDYEIQGKVTDIGLFFVTLVTTETQEEITLPNNVFLQKTIRKIITN
;
A
#
# COMPACT_ATOMS: atom_id res chain seq x y z
N MET A 1 34.28 -29.52 -3.45
CA MET A 1 33.17 -30.17 -4.17
C MET A 1 31.87 -30.13 -3.36
N GLU A 2 31.88 -30.45 -2.06
CA GLU A 2 30.68 -30.41 -1.20
C GLU A 2 29.92 -29.07 -1.22
N ASN A 3 30.64 -27.93 -1.14
CA ASN A 3 30.03 -26.59 -1.20
C ASN A 3 29.25 -26.31 -2.51
N TYR A 4 29.57 -26.99 -3.61
CA TYR A 4 28.88 -26.78 -4.88
C TYR A 4 27.56 -27.56 -4.94
N TYR A 5 27.56 -28.81 -4.45
CA TYR A 5 26.34 -29.61 -4.35
C TYR A 5 25.33 -28.98 -3.38
N SER A 6 25.78 -28.45 -2.24
CA SER A 6 24.91 -27.74 -1.30
C SER A 6 24.25 -26.52 -1.95
N LYS A 7 25.02 -25.69 -2.67
CA LYS A 7 24.49 -24.52 -3.41
C LYS A 7 23.46 -24.89 -4.47
N ILE A 8 23.66 -26.01 -5.16
CA ILE A 8 22.70 -26.51 -6.15
C ILE A 8 21.40 -26.95 -5.48
N ILE A 9 21.48 -27.69 -4.37
CA ILE A 9 20.31 -28.14 -3.62
C ILE A 9 19.54 -26.95 -3.06
N GLU A 10 20.22 -25.98 -2.44
CA GLU A 10 19.63 -24.74 -1.95
C GLU A 10 18.94 -23.95 -3.07
N SER A 11 19.60 -23.82 -4.23
CA SER A 11 19.02 -23.16 -5.41
C SER A 11 17.76 -23.88 -5.90
N LEU A 12 17.78 -25.23 -5.92
CA LEU A 12 16.62 -26.03 -6.31
C LEU A 12 15.45 -25.84 -5.33
N ILE A 13 15.73 -25.83 -4.02
CA ILE A 13 14.73 -25.53 -2.99
C ILE A 13 14.13 -24.14 -3.21
N VAL A 14 14.95 -23.13 -3.45
CA VAL A 14 14.48 -21.75 -3.72
C VAL A 14 13.61 -21.70 -4.97
N LEU A 15 13.96 -22.42 -6.04
CA LEU A 15 13.14 -22.49 -7.25
C LEU A 15 11.79 -23.18 -6.99
N VAL A 16 11.77 -24.25 -6.19
CA VAL A 16 10.53 -24.93 -5.78
C VAL A 16 9.65 -23.97 -4.97
N VAL A 17 10.23 -23.29 -3.98
CA VAL A 17 9.53 -22.27 -3.17
C VAL A 17 9.01 -21.14 -4.04
N PHE A 18 9.78 -20.68 -5.02
CA PHE A 18 9.36 -19.65 -5.98
C PHE A 18 8.13 -20.09 -6.79
N VAL A 19 8.10 -21.33 -7.29
CA VAL A 19 6.95 -21.87 -8.03
C VAL A 19 5.72 -21.98 -7.11
N ILE A 20 5.89 -22.49 -5.89
CA ILE A 20 4.81 -22.58 -4.89
C ILE A 20 4.27 -21.19 -4.57
N ALA A 21 5.14 -20.21 -4.30
CA ALA A 21 4.78 -18.84 -4.00
C ALA A 21 3.95 -18.21 -5.14
N ARG A 22 4.32 -18.47 -6.40
CA ARG A 22 3.55 -17.99 -7.57
C ARG A 22 2.16 -18.61 -7.64
N ILE A 23 2.03 -19.91 -7.39
CA ILE A 23 0.74 -20.62 -7.39
C ILE A 23 -0.16 -20.10 -6.27
N VAL A 24 0.40 -19.97 -5.07
CA VAL A 24 -0.32 -19.44 -3.89
C VAL A 24 -0.76 -18.00 -4.16
N ALA A 25 0.14 -17.13 -4.62
CA ALA A 25 -0.19 -15.75 -4.97
C ALA A 25 -1.32 -15.68 -6.01
N TYR A 26 -1.25 -16.47 -7.08
CA TYR A 26 -2.31 -16.53 -8.09
C TYR A 26 -3.66 -16.95 -7.49
N LYS A 27 -3.67 -18.00 -6.64
CA LYS A 27 -4.89 -18.50 -6.00
C LYS A 27 -5.49 -17.46 -5.03
N LEU A 28 -4.66 -16.78 -4.25
CA LEU A 28 -5.08 -15.72 -3.34
C LEU A 28 -5.70 -14.55 -4.09
N ILE A 29 -5.02 -14.04 -5.13
CA ILE A 29 -5.54 -12.93 -5.93
C ILE A 29 -6.86 -13.31 -6.61
N ASN A 30 -6.96 -14.50 -7.21
CA ASN A 30 -8.21 -14.97 -7.83
C ASN A 30 -9.36 -15.11 -6.82
N ARG A 31 -9.08 -15.60 -5.61
CA ARG A 31 -10.08 -15.70 -4.54
C ARG A 31 -10.58 -14.31 -4.14
N THR A 32 -9.69 -13.35 -3.95
CA THR A 32 -10.06 -11.96 -3.59
C THR A 32 -10.90 -11.29 -4.68
N VAL A 33 -10.54 -11.49 -5.94
CA VAL A 33 -11.27 -10.91 -7.08
C VAL A 33 -12.69 -11.45 -7.19
N LYS A 34 -12.87 -12.78 -7.01
CA LYS A 34 -14.20 -13.40 -7.00
C LYS A 34 -15.06 -12.94 -5.82
N LYS A 35 -14.45 -12.70 -4.65
CA LYS A 35 -15.16 -12.31 -3.42
C LYS A 35 -15.51 -10.81 -3.35
N ARG A 36 -14.68 -9.93 -3.91
CA ARG A 36 -14.84 -8.46 -3.77
C ARG A 36 -15.28 -7.75 -5.06
N LEU A 37 -15.78 -8.47 -6.06
CA LEU A 37 -16.23 -7.92 -7.36
C LEU A 37 -15.19 -6.98 -8.02
N VAL A 38 -13.90 -7.24 -7.79
CA VAL A 38 -12.83 -6.40 -8.33
C VAL A 38 -12.82 -6.53 -9.85
N GLN A 39 -12.80 -5.40 -10.56
CA GLN A 39 -12.73 -5.39 -12.02
C GLN A 39 -11.56 -6.26 -12.53
N LYS A 40 -11.83 -7.10 -13.53
CA LYS A 40 -10.85 -8.06 -14.07
C LYS A 40 -9.53 -7.39 -14.49
N SER A 41 -9.60 -6.17 -15.03
CA SER A 41 -8.42 -5.36 -15.43
C SER A 41 -7.49 -5.04 -14.24
N ARG A 42 -8.05 -4.56 -13.12
CA ARG A 42 -7.27 -4.26 -11.90
C ARG A 42 -6.55 -5.49 -11.35
N SER A 43 -7.19 -6.66 -11.44
CA SER A 43 -6.55 -7.92 -11.04
C SER A 43 -5.32 -8.28 -11.87
N GLN A 44 -5.34 -8.00 -13.18
CA GLN A 44 -4.20 -8.31 -14.05
C GLN A 44 -2.97 -7.49 -13.67
N ILE A 45 -3.15 -6.20 -13.39
CA ILE A 45 -2.07 -5.32 -12.93
C ILE A 45 -1.49 -5.86 -11.62
N ILE A 46 -2.34 -6.15 -10.63
CA ILE A 46 -1.90 -6.70 -9.33
C ILE A 46 -1.11 -8.00 -9.50
N ARG A 47 -1.57 -8.91 -10.37
CA ARG A 47 -0.85 -10.17 -10.66
C ARG A 47 0.51 -9.93 -11.29
N LYS A 48 0.61 -8.98 -12.22
CA LYS A 48 1.87 -8.64 -12.88
C LYS A 48 2.86 -8.08 -11.87
N THR A 49 2.42 -7.15 -11.01
CA THR A 49 3.24 -6.56 -9.96
C THR A 49 3.72 -7.60 -8.95
N ILE A 50 2.84 -8.44 -8.41
CA ILE A 50 3.23 -9.48 -7.45
C ILE A 50 4.20 -10.49 -8.06
N ARG A 51 3.99 -10.88 -9.33
CA ARG A 51 4.91 -11.78 -10.03
C ARG A 51 6.31 -11.17 -10.18
N PHE A 52 6.37 -9.88 -10.51
CA PHE A 52 7.64 -9.16 -10.63
C PHE A 52 8.37 -9.09 -9.28
N ILE A 53 7.66 -8.80 -8.18
CA ILE A 53 8.24 -8.77 -6.83
C ILE A 53 8.78 -10.14 -6.41
N ILE A 54 7.99 -11.21 -6.60
CA ILE A 54 8.42 -12.58 -6.25
C ILE A 54 9.65 -13.00 -7.06
N LEU A 55 9.72 -12.60 -8.34
CA LEU A 55 10.89 -12.85 -9.18
C LEU A 55 12.12 -12.11 -8.66
N LEU A 56 11.98 -10.83 -8.31
CA LEU A 56 13.07 -10.02 -7.79
C LEU A 56 13.62 -10.59 -6.48
N ILE A 57 12.74 -11.02 -5.57
CA ILE A 57 13.14 -11.69 -4.32
C ILE A 57 13.88 -13.00 -4.60
N CYS A 58 13.37 -13.83 -5.52
CA CYS A 58 14.00 -15.09 -5.90
C CYS A 58 15.42 -14.87 -6.46
N LEU A 59 15.58 -13.88 -7.35
CA LEU A 59 16.89 -13.53 -7.91
C LEU A 59 17.86 -13.07 -6.82
N THR A 60 17.42 -12.21 -5.90
CA THR A 60 18.23 -11.76 -4.76
C THR A 60 18.70 -12.94 -3.91
N ILE A 61 17.82 -13.90 -3.58
CA ILE A 61 18.18 -15.07 -2.78
C ILE A 61 19.17 -15.98 -3.53
N LEU A 62 18.98 -16.18 -4.84
CA LEU A 62 19.94 -16.94 -5.65
C LEU A 62 21.32 -16.27 -5.66
N LEU A 63 21.39 -14.95 -5.80
CA LEU A 63 22.66 -14.22 -5.72
C LEU A 63 23.37 -14.45 -4.37
N ILE A 64 22.61 -14.49 -3.27
CA ILE A 64 23.14 -14.81 -1.93
C ILE A 64 23.73 -16.22 -1.88
N ILE A 65 22.99 -17.24 -2.34
CA ILE A 65 23.43 -18.65 -2.33
C ILE A 65 24.73 -18.83 -3.14
N TRP A 66 24.82 -18.15 -4.29
CA TRP A 66 26.00 -18.26 -5.14
C TRP A 66 27.23 -17.54 -4.57
N GLY A 67 27.08 -16.81 -3.47
CA GLY A 67 28.17 -16.23 -2.70
C GLY A 67 28.61 -14.87 -3.22
N VAL A 68 27.69 -14.11 -3.84
CA VAL A 68 27.89 -12.68 -4.06
C VAL A 68 28.23 -12.04 -2.70
N LYS A 69 29.24 -11.18 -2.66
CA LYS A 69 29.70 -10.61 -1.40
C LYS A 69 28.56 -9.85 -0.73
N GLN A 70 28.43 -9.97 0.58
CA GLN A 70 27.38 -9.28 1.33
C GLN A 70 27.45 -7.76 1.15
N SER A 71 28.64 -7.20 0.95
CA SER A 71 28.83 -5.79 0.61
C SER A 71 28.24 -5.43 -0.76
N GLU A 72 28.44 -6.27 -1.77
CA GLU A 72 27.89 -6.06 -3.13
C GLU A 72 26.36 -6.18 -3.11
N LEU A 73 25.83 -7.12 -2.32
CA LEU A 73 24.39 -7.26 -2.10
C LEU A 73 23.79 -6.04 -1.38
N ALA A 74 24.46 -5.54 -0.33
CA ALA A 74 24.02 -4.36 0.40
C ALA A 74 23.98 -3.13 -0.51
N VAL A 75 24.98 -2.97 -1.39
CA VAL A 75 25.01 -1.90 -2.40
C VAL A 75 23.87 -2.07 -3.40
N PHE A 76 23.62 -3.30 -3.89
CA PHE A 76 22.49 -3.58 -4.79
C PHE A 76 21.14 -3.23 -4.15
N ILE A 77 20.87 -3.73 -2.95
CA ILE A 77 19.63 -3.44 -2.20
C ILE A 77 19.51 -1.94 -1.94
N GLY A 78 20.60 -1.30 -1.51
CA GLY A 78 20.66 0.14 -1.28
C GLY A 78 20.34 0.94 -2.54
N SER A 79 20.86 0.53 -3.71
CA SER A 79 20.56 1.18 -4.99
C SER A 79 19.08 1.05 -5.37
N VAL A 80 18.49 -0.14 -5.22
CA VAL A 80 17.06 -0.37 -5.50
C VAL A 80 16.20 0.47 -4.56
N LEU A 81 16.51 0.48 -3.26
CA LEU A 81 15.83 1.31 -2.28
C LEU A 81 15.98 2.80 -2.58
N THR A 82 17.14 3.24 -3.04
CA THR A 82 17.38 4.63 -3.44
C THR A 82 16.49 5.02 -4.62
N VAL A 83 16.41 4.19 -5.66
CA VAL A 83 15.53 4.44 -6.82
C VAL A 83 14.06 4.49 -6.39
N ILE A 84 13.63 3.56 -5.53
CA ILE A 84 12.26 3.57 -4.98
C ILE A 84 12.01 4.85 -4.16
N GLY A 85 12.96 5.23 -3.30
CA GLY A 85 12.88 6.44 -2.48
C GLY A 85 12.76 7.70 -3.32
N VAL A 86 13.60 7.84 -4.35
CA VAL A 86 13.53 8.96 -5.31
C VAL A 86 12.20 8.95 -6.08
N ALA A 87 11.72 7.78 -6.52
CA ALA A 87 10.44 7.67 -7.21
C ALA A 87 9.26 8.07 -6.30
N MET A 88 9.29 7.68 -5.02
CA MET A 88 8.28 8.07 -4.04
C MET A 88 8.36 9.57 -3.72
N PHE A 89 9.57 10.13 -3.66
CA PHE A 89 9.77 11.56 -3.46
C PHE A 89 9.24 12.38 -4.65
N ALA A 90 9.53 11.93 -5.87
CA ALA A 90 8.95 12.51 -7.09
C ALA A 90 7.41 12.43 -7.05
N GLN A 91 6.87 11.32 -6.56
CA GLN A 91 5.43 11.13 -6.35
C GLN A 91 4.98 11.54 -4.94
N TRP A 92 5.39 12.75 -4.50
CA TRP A 92 5.20 13.30 -3.16
C TRP A 92 3.81 13.05 -2.55
N SER A 93 2.76 13.15 -3.36
CA SER A 93 1.37 12.94 -2.93
C SER A 93 1.11 11.55 -2.36
N ILE A 94 1.76 10.50 -2.87
CA ILE A 94 1.59 9.13 -2.38
C ILE A 94 2.15 9.02 -0.96
N LEU A 95 3.39 9.50 -0.76
CA LEU A 95 4.05 9.45 0.53
C LEU A 95 3.28 10.29 1.57
N SER A 96 2.87 11.50 1.19
CA SER A 96 2.10 12.41 2.05
C SER A 96 0.74 11.86 2.47
N ASN A 97 0.03 11.15 1.58
CA ASN A 97 -1.26 10.53 1.92
C ASN A 97 -1.11 9.33 2.86
N ILE A 98 -0.09 8.47 2.65
CA ILE A 98 0.18 7.33 3.53
C ILE A 98 0.60 7.81 4.92
N THR A 99 1.48 8.82 5.02
CA THR A 99 1.86 9.37 6.33
C THR A 99 0.68 10.02 7.02
N ALA A 100 -0.15 10.78 6.29
CA ALA A 100 -1.37 11.36 6.83
C ALA A 100 -2.37 10.30 7.31
N SER A 101 -2.54 9.18 6.61
CA SER A 101 -3.44 8.10 7.04
C SER A 101 -3.03 7.51 8.39
N ILE A 102 -1.73 7.33 8.62
CA ILE A 102 -1.19 6.83 9.90
C ILE A 102 -1.48 7.84 11.01
N VAL A 103 -1.27 9.14 10.75
CA VAL A 103 -1.58 10.20 11.72
C VAL A 103 -3.08 10.23 12.02
N LEU A 104 -3.93 10.14 11.00
CA LEU A 104 -5.39 10.10 11.15
C LEU A 104 -5.84 8.92 12.00
N PHE A 105 -5.26 7.74 11.77
CA PHE A 105 -5.62 6.53 12.50
C PHE A 105 -5.22 6.58 13.98
N PHE A 106 -4.02 7.08 14.31
CA PHE A 106 -3.49 7.02 15.68
C PHE A 106 -3.72 8.29 16.50
N ASN A 107 -3.67 9.48 15.89
CA ASN A 107 -3.59 10.75 16.61
C ASN A 107 -4.76 11.68 16.36
N HIS A 108 -5.60 11.42 15.36
CA HIS A 108 -6.72 12.31 15.04
C HIS A 108 -7.98 11.89 15.81
N SER A 109 -8.77 12.88 16.25
CA SER A 109 -9.96 12.67 17.08
C SER A 109 -11.18 12.17 16.30
N VAL A 110 -11.17 12.39 14.97
CA VAL A 110 -12.22 11.92 14.05
C VAL A 110 -12.07 10.43 13.80
N LYS A 111 -13.17 9.71 13.97
CA LYS A 111 -13.29 8.28 13.79
C LYS A 111 -14.33 7.97 12.71
N MET A 112 -14.34 6.71 12.30
CA MET A 112 -15.43 6.15 11.51
C MET A 112 -16.79 6.47 12.16
N ASP A 113 -17.79 6.78 11.32
CA ASP A 113 -19.15 7.14 11.70
C ASP A 113 -19.33 8.46 12.46
N ASP A 114 -18.27 9.24 12.69
CA ASP A 114 -18.41 10.58 13.25
C ASP A 114 -19.08 11.54 12.25
N THR A 115 -19.97 12.40 12.74
CA THR A 115 -20.47 13.56 11.99
C THR A 115 -19.56 14.75 12.21
N ILE A 116 -19.03 15.31 11.12
CA ILE A 116 -18.07 16.40 11.14
C ILE A 116 -18.48 17.54 10.20
N SER A 117 -17.99 18.74 10.48
CA SER A 117 -18.01 19.90 9.60
C SER A 117 -16.58 20.26 9.21
N ILE A 118 -16.28 20.24 7.91
CA ILE A 118 -14.99 20.67 7.36
C ILE A 118 -15.12 22.15 7.00
N MET A 119 -14.29 22.99 7.64
CA MET A 119 -14.29 24.42 7.40
C MET A 119 -13.36 24.74 6.22
N GLU A 120 -13.94 25.04 5.05
CA GLU A 120 -13.19 25.39 3.83
C GLU A 120 -12.85 26.88 3.79
N SER A 121 -13.81 27.74 4.14
CA SER A 121 -13.63 29.18 4.26
C SER A 121 -14.55 29.75 5.36
N LYS A 122 -14.49 31.06 5.61
CA LYS A 122 -15.29 31.69 6.67
C LYS A 122 -16.80 31.43 6.56
N ASP A 123 -17.30 31.32 5.33
CA ASP A 123 -18.74 31.25 5.03
C ASP A 123 -19.11 29.96 4.28
N TYR A 124 -18.20 28.99 4.20
CA TYR A 124 -18.44 27.72 3.52
C TYR A 124 -17.88 26.56 4.34
N GLU A 125 -18.79 25.71 4.83
CA GLU A 125 -18.49 24.49 5.56
C GLU A 125 -19.16 23.29 4.87
N ILE A 126 -18.47 22.15 4.84
CA ILE A 126 -19.01 20.90 4.32
C ILE A 126 -19.33 19.99 5.51
N GLN A 127 -20.62 19.73 5.76
CA GLN A 127 -21.05 18.83 6.81
C GLN A 127 -21.35 17.43 6.26
N GLY A 128 -20.83 16.41 6.92
CA GLY A 128 -21.06 15.03 6.55
C GLY A 128 -20.64 14.02 7.60
N LYS A 129 -21.07 12.78 7.40
CA LYS A 129 -20.69 11.63 8.21
C LYS A 129 -19.51 10.90 7.59
N VAL A 130 -18.48 10.61 8.36
CA VAL A 130 -17.31 9.84 7.89
C VAL A 130 -17.71 8.39 7.66
N THR A 131 -17.57 7.92 6.42
CA THR A 131 -17.97 6.57 5.99
C THR A 131 -16.79 5.66 5.64
N ASP A 132 -15.59 6.20 5.46
CA ASP A 132 -14.37 5.39 5.34
C ASP A 132 -13.13 6.23 5.67
N ILE A 133 -12.16 5.60 6.33
CA ILE A 133 -10.81 6.16 6.50
C ILE A 133 -9.83 5.16 5.88
N GLY A 134 -9.55 5.36 4.60
CA GLY A 134 -8.67 4.51 3.81
C GLY A 134 -7.19 4.93 3.89
N LEU A 135 -6.33 4.17 3.19
CA LEU A 135 -4.89 4.43 3.14
C LEU A 135 -4.53 5.75 2.43
N PHE A 136 -5.35 6.16 1.46
CA PHE A 136 -5.10 7.37 0.66
C PHE A 136 -6.15 8.45 0.81
N PHE A 137 -7.37 8.06 1.19
CA PHE A 137 -8.52 8.95 1.17
C PHE A 137 -9.40 8.76 2.41
N VAL A 138 -10.01 9.85 2.85
CA VAL A 138 -11.15 9.86 3.76
C VAL A 138 -12.40 10.07 2.92
N THR A 139 -13.43 9.27 3.18
CA THR A 139 -14.72 9.38 2.52
C THR A 139 -15.77 9.80 3.51
N LEU A 140 -16.62 10.73 3.09
CA LEU A 140 -17.72 11.25 3.87
C LEU A 140 -18.96 11.40 3.00
N VAL A 141 -20.13 11.16 3.60
CA VAL A 141 -21.42 11.40 2.96
C VAL A 141 -22.01 12.68 3.52
N THR A 142 -22.32 13.64 2.64
CA THR A 142 -22.86 14.94 3.06
C THR A 142 -24.22 14.79 3.71
N THR A 143 -24.46 15.54 4.79
CA THR A 143 -25.74 15.47 5.51
C THR A 143 -26.87 16.06 4.67
N GLU A 144 -26.59 17.15 3.94
CA GLU A 144 -27.59 17.90 3.16
C GLU A 144 -27.94 17.24 1.82
N THR A 145 -26.94 16.84 1.04
CA THR A 145 -27.14 16.35 -0.33
C THR A 145 -27.06 14.84 -0.47
N GLN A 146 -26.66 14.10 0.58
CA GLN A 146 -26.43 12.64 0.53
C GLN A 146 -25.42 12.23 -0.56
N GLU A 147 -24.47 13.11 -0.87
CA GLU A 147 -23.42 12.87 -1.85
C GLU A 147 -22.17 12.32 -1.18
N GLU A 148 -21.48 11.40 -1.85
CA GLU A 148 -20.20 10.88 -1.41
C GLU A 148 -19.07 11.82 -1.84
N ILE A 149 -18.33 12.34 -0.86
CA ILE A 149 -17.15 13.17 -1.06
C ILE A 149 -15.94 12.40 -0.57
N THR A 150 -14.90 12.39 -1.40
CA THR A 150 -13.62 11.74 -1.10
C THR A 150 -12.52 12.78 -1.07
N LEU A 151 -11.78 12.84 0.03
CA LEU A 151 -10.67 13.77 0.22
C LEU A 151 -9.36 12.99 0.37
N PRO A 152 -8.26 13.41 -0.28
CA PRO A 152 -6.94 12.89 0.04
C PRO A 152 -6.65 13.07 1.53
N ASN A 153 -6.09 12.05 2.18
CA ASN A 153 -5.77 12.09 3.61
C ASN A 153 -4.89 13.29 3.97
N ASN A 154 -3.93 13.65 3.12
CA ASN A 154 -3.05 14.77 3.36
C ASN A 154 -3.77 16.13 3.31
N VAL A 155 -4.77 16.27 2.45
CA VAL A 155 -5.62 17.46 2.38
C VAL A 155 -6.54 17.51 3.58
N PHE A 156 -7.20 16.39 3.91
CA PHE A 156 -8.10 16.29 5.06
C PHE A 156 -7.41 16.71 6.37
N LEU A 157 -6.19 16.22 6.60
CA LEU A 157 -5.41 16.54 7.80
C LEU A 157 -5.04 18.03 7.91
N GLN A 158 -4.99 18.76 6.79
CA GLN A 158 -4.69 20.20 6.76
C GLN A 158 -5.94 21.07 6.96
N LYS A 159 -7.14 20.49 6.95
CA LYS A 159 -8.39 21.23 7.14
C LYS A 159 -8.71 21.38 8.62
N THR A 160 -9.37 22.49 8.95
CA THR A 160 -9.98 22.66 10.27
C THR A 160 -11.27 21.84 10.32
N ILE A 161 -11.33 20.90 11.26
CA ILE A 161 -12.46 19.99 11.40
C ILE A 161 -13.18 20.24 12.73
N ARG A 162 -14.48 20.47 12.66
CA ARG A 162 -15.38 20.54 13.82
C ARG A 162 -16.13 19.23 13.94
N LYS A 163 -15.96 18.51 15.05
CA LYS A 163 -16.78 17.32 15.36
C LYS A 163 -18.13 17.76 15.94
N ILE A 164 -19.22 17.29 15.35
CA ILE A 164 -20.58 17.57 15.85
C ILE A 164 -20.90 16.50 16.90
N ILE A 165 -21.02 16.92 18.16
CA ILE A 165 -21.39 16.04 19.26
C ILE A 165 -22.92 16.02 19.32
N THR A 166 -23.52 14.90 18.93
CA THR A 166 -24.95 14.67 19.16
C THR A 166 -25.11 14.20 20.60
N ASN A 167 -25.83 14.97 21.42
CA ASN A 167 -26.24 14.56 22.76
C ASN A 167 -27.37 13.53 22.70
#